data_AF-M9VSD6-F1
#
_entry.id   AF-M9VSD6-F1
#
_cell.length_a   1.000
_cell.length_b   1.000
_cell.length_c   1.000
_cell.angle_alpha   90.00
_cell.angle_beta   90.00
_cell.angle_gamma   90.00
#
_symmetry.space_group_name_H-M   'P 1'
#
loop_
_entity.id
_entity.type
_entity.pdbx_description
1 polymer ?
#
loop_
_entity_poly.entity_id
_entity_poly.type
_entity_poly.pdbx_seq_one_letter_code
_entity_poly.pdbx_strand_id
1 'polypeptide(L)'
;MLFSMNYIMISISILVSVAFYTILERKILGYIQIRKGPNKVGFMGILQPFSDALKLFNKNLLSVESMNFTMSYFTPALSLLISILIIPIINYYNYSLYDNKHNILFFFILSSMSVYSILLIGWSAN
;
A
#
# COMPACT_ATOMS: atom_id res chain seq x y z
N MET A 1 16.42 16.17 -11.27
CA MET A 1 15.20 16.88 -10.85
C MET A 1 13.94 16.35 -11.53
N LEU A 2 13.96 16.12 -12.85
CA LEU A 2 12.78 15.60 -13.57
C LEU A 2 12.40 14.17 -13.13
N PHE A 3 13.39 13.29 -12.94
CA PHE A 3 13.17 11.94 -12.40
C PHE A 3 12.49 11.96 -11.02
N SER A 4 13.01 12.76 -10.08
CA SER A 4 12.45 12.83 -8.72
C SER A 4 11.03 13.41 -8.71
N MET A 5 10.75 14.43 -9.54
CA MET A 5 9.40 14.98 -9.66
C MET A 5 8.42 13.95 -10.24
N ASN A 6 8.79 13.26 -11.31
CA ASN A 6 7.94 12.23 -11.91
C ASN A 6 7.69 11.07 -10.94
N TYR A 7 8.72 10.63 -10.21
CA TYR A 7 8.59 9.59 -9.21
C TYR A 7 7.62 9.96 -8.09
N ILE A 8 7.70 11.19 -7.57
CA ILE A 8 6.78 11.68 -6.53
C ILE A 8 5.34 11.78 -7.06
N MET A 9 5.14 12.30 -8.27
CA MET A 9 3.79 12.38 -8.85
C MET A 9 3.15 11.00 -9.04
N ILE A 10 3.94 10.02 -9.50
CA ILE A 10 3.46 8.66 -9.71
C ILE A 10 3.19 7.95 -8.38
N SER A 11 4.03 8.13 -7.36
CA SER A 11 3.78 7.51 -6.06
C SER A 11 2.51 8.05 -5.40
N ILE A 12 2.25 9.36 -5.49
CA ILE A 12 1.02 9.97 -4.99
C ILE A 12 -0.21 9.44 -5.74
N SER A 13 -0.15 9.36 -7.08
CA SER A 13 -1.30 8.88 -7.86
C SER A 13 -1.62 7.42 -7.56
N ILE A 14 -0.61 6.57 -7.36
CA ILE A 14 -0.78 5.17 -6.97
C ILE A 14 -1.44 5.07 -5.59
N LEU A 15 -0.98 5.82 -4.58
CA LEU A 15 -1.57 5.80 -3.24
C LEU A 15 -3.05 6.23 -3.25
N VAL A 16 -3.40 7.24 -4.05
CA VAL A 16 -4.79 7.66 -4.24
C VAL A 16 -5.61 6.56 -4.92
N SER A 17 -5.05 5.89 -5.94
CA SER A 17 -5.73 4.79 -6.64
C SER A 17 -6.03 3.62 -5.71
N VAL A 18 -5.10 3.26 -4.81
CA VAL A 18 -5.27 2.18 -3.83
C VAL A 18 -6.41 2.51 -2.86
N ALA A 19 -6.51 3.76 -2.40
CA ALA A 19 -7.60 4.19 -1.52
C ALA A 19 -8.98 3.97 -2.16
N PHE A 20 -9.15 4.31 -3.44
CA PHE A 20 -10.42 4.08 -4.15
C PHE A 20 -10.65 2.60 -4.51
N TYR A 21 -9.57 1.85 -4.78
CA TYR A 21 -9.66 0.41 -5.02
C TYR A 21 -10.32 -0.32 -3.84
N THR A 22 -10.04 0.07 -2.59
CA THR A 22 -10.70 -0.53 -1.41
C THR A 22 -12.23 -0.30 -1.38
N ILE A 23 -12.72 0.85 -1.85
CA ILE A 23 -14.17 1.11 -1.95
C ILE A 23 -14.78 0.22 -3.03
N LEU A 24 -14.11 0.15 -4.18
CA LEU A 24 -14.54 -0.64 -5.32
C LEU A 24 -14.69 -2.10 -4.91
N GLU A 25 -13.70 -2.66 -4.22
CA GLU A 25 -13.75 -4.03 -3.69
C GLU A 25 -14.97 -4.25 -2.78
N ARG A 26 -15.18 -3.37 -1.79
CA ARG A 26 -16.32 -3.45 -0.87
C ARG A 26 -17.67 -3.34 -1.59
N LYS A 27 -17.77 -2.54 -2.64
CA LYS A 27 -19.00 -2.40 -3.44
C LYS A 27 -19.26 -3.64 -4.28
N ILE A 28 -18.25 -4.17 -4.98
CA ILE A 28 -18.38 -5.39 -5.80
C ILE A 28 -18.81 -6.57 -4.93
N LEU A 29 -18.13 -6.80 -3.81
CA LEU A 29 -18.50 -7.87 -2.88
C LEU A 29 -19.91 -7.68 -2.30
N GLY A 30 -20.31 -6.44 -2.04
CA GLY A 30 -21.68 -6.13 -1.64
C GLY A 30 -22.70 -6.54 -2.71
N TYR A 31 -22.48 -6.13 -3.96
CA TYR A 31 -23.40 -6.44 -5.06
C TYR A 31 -23.52 -7.94 -5.33
N ILE A 32 -22.43 -8.70 -5.27
CA ILE A 32 -22.45 -10.17 -5.38
C ILE A 32 -23.30 -10.79 -4.28
N GLN A 33 -23.23 -10.25 -3.06
CA GLN A 33 -23.95 -10.73 -1.89
C GLN A 33 -25.36 -10.12 -1.73
N ILE A 34 -25.89 -9.41 -2.73
CA ILE A 34 -27.21 -8.75 -2.70
C ILE A 34 -27.33 -7.76 -1.50
N ARG A 35 -26.21 -7.19 -1.05
CA ARG A 35 -26.19 -6.12 -0.03
C ARG A 35 -25.58 -4.85 -0.60
N LYS A 36 -26.09 -3.70 -0.18
CA LYS A 36 -25.45 -2.43 -0.57
C LYS A 36 -24.12 -2.31 0.17
N GLY A 37 -23.06 -2.03 -0.59
CA GLY A 37 -21.76 -1.64 -0.04
C GLY A 37 -21.82 -0.30 0.71
N PRO A 38 -20.68 0.27 1.10
CA PRO A 38 -20.64 1.53 1.83
C PRO A 38 -21.29 2.66 1.01
N ASN A 39 -22.43 3.17 1.50
CA ASN A 39 -23.21 4.22 0.84
C ASN A 39 -23.45 5.46 1.73
N LYS A 40 -23.11 5.40 3.02
CA LYS A 40 -23.46 6.46 4.00
C LYS A 40 -22.45 7.60 4.10
N VAL A 41 -21.16 7.32 3.88
CA VAL A 41 -20.09 8.32 4.09
C VAL A 41 -19.93 9.18 2.83
N GLY A 42 -20.47 10.40 2.86
CA GLY A 42 -20.47 11.33 1.72
C GLY A 42 -21.43 10.91 0.59
N PHE A 43 -21.21 11.44 -0.62
CA PHE A 43 -21.98 11.04 -1.80
C PHE A 43 -21.63 9.60 -2.21
N MET A 44 -22.59 8.68 -2.08
CA MET A 44 -22.45 7.26 -2.49
C MET A 44 -21.22 6.54 -1.89
N GLY A 45 -20.75 6.94 -0.71
CA GLY A 45 -19.63 6.30 -0.02
C GLY A 45 -18.22 6.68 -0.53
N ILE A 46 -18.07 7.70 -1.38
CA ILE A 46 -16.76 8.09 -1.95
C ILE A 46 -15.74 8.49 -0.87
N LEU A 47 -16.20 9.07 0.23
CA LEU A 47 -15.34 9.54 1.32
C LEU A 47 -14.98 8.46 2.34
N GLN A 48 -15.39 7.21 2.14
CA GLN A 48 -15.10 6.10 3.03
C GLN A 48 -13.60 5.89 3.36
N PRO A 49 -12.65 5.86 2.40
CA PRO A 49 -11.24 5.57 2.70
C PRO A 49 -10.61 6.67 3.54
N PHE A 50 -11.06 7.93 3.38
CA PHE A 50 -10.64 9.03 4.24
C PHE A 50 -11.15 8.86 5.67
N SER A 51 -12.41 8.43 5.85
CA SER A 51 -12.94 8.15 7.19
C SER A 51 -12.24 6.97 7.88
N ASP A 52 -11.88 5.93 7.13
CA ASP A 52 -11.17 4.77 7.66
C ASP A 52 -9.73 5.17 8.05
N ALA A 53 -9.05 6.01 7.27
CA ALA A 53 -7.73 6.54 7.60
C ALA A 53 -7.77 7.42 8.86
N LEU A 54 -8.70 8.38 8.95
CA LEU A 54 -8.86 9.24 10.12
C LEU A 54 -9.16 8.42 11.39
N LYS A 55 -9.96 7.35 11.26
CA LYS A 55 -10.23 6.43 12.36
C LYS A 55 -8.95 5.75 12.88
N LEU A 56 -8.04 5.35 11.98
CA LEU A 56 -6.77 4.73 12.35
C LEU A 56 -5.81 5.74 12.99
N PHE A 57 -5.75 6.99 12.50
CA PHE A 57 -4.92 8.05 13.09
C PHE A 57 -5.36 8.42 14.51
N ASN A 58 -6.66 8.36 14.82
CA ASN A 58 -7.17 8.66 16.16
C ASN A 58 -7.06 7.49 17.14
N LYS A 59 -6.65 6.29 16.69
CA LYS A 59 -6.57 5.12 17.56
C LYS A 59 -5.26 5.13 18.33
N ASN A 60 -5.33 4.94 19.65
CA ASN A 60 -4.14 4.75 20.47
C ASN A 60 -3.40 3.47 20.05
N LEU A 61 -2.09 3.58 19.85
CA LEU A 61 -1.22 2.45 19.61
C LEU A 61 -1.09 1.66 20.91
N LEU A 62 -1.72 0.50 20.97
CA LEU A 62 -1.60 -0.43 22.09
C LEU A 62 -0.48 -1.40 21.79
N SER A 63 0.62 -1.28 22.53
CA SER A 63 1.69 -2.26 22.52
C SER A 63 1.44 -3.36 23.54
N VAL A 64 1.64 -4.61 23.16
CA VAL A 64 1.61 -5.75 24.07
C VAL A 64 3.00 -5.92 24.68
N GLU A 65 3.07 -6.24 25.97
CA GLU A 65 4.32 -6.36 26.73
C GLU A 65 5.29 -7.42 26.17
N SER A 66 4.77 -8.46 25.51
CA SER A 66 5.57 -9.53 24.92
C SER A 66 6.19 -9.15 23.57
N MET A 67 5.77 -8.06 22.93
CA MET A 67 6.18 -7.78 21.55
C MET A 67 7.48 -6.99 21.44
N ASN A 68 8.25 -7.30 20.40
CA ASN A 68 9.42 -6.51 20.01
C ASN A 68 8.99 -5.19 19.35
N PHE A 69 8.87 -4.14 20.15
CA PHE A 69 8.44 -2.79 19.72
C PHE A 69 9.16 -2.24 18.49
N THR A 70 10.49 -2.38 18.43
CA THR A 70 11.30 -1.82 17.33
C THR A 70 10.96 -2.50 16.00
N MET A 71 10.87 -3.83 16.02
CA MET A 71 10.54 -4.63 14.84
C MET A 71 9.07 -4.44 14.43
N SER A 72 8.13 -4.35 15.38
CA SER A 72 6.71 -4.20 15.06
C SER A 72 6.38 -2.88 14.36
N TYR A 73 7.10 -1.79 14.67
CA TYR A 73 6.90 -0.50 13.99
C TYR A 73 7.67 -0.38 12.67
N PHE A 74 8.87 -0.97 12.58
CA PHE A 74 9.70 -0.84 11.38
C PHE A 74 9.25 -1.77 10.25
N THR A 75 8.75 -2.96 10.57
CA THR A 75 8.45 -3.99 9.57
C THR A 75 7.28 -3.63 8.62
N PRO A 76 6.17 -3.00 9.05
CA PRO A 76 5.15 -2.52 8.11
C PRO A 76 5.69 -1.43 7.19
N ALA A 77 6.54 -0.53 7.71
CA ALA A 77 7.17 0.51 6.90
C ALA A 77 8.12 -0.07 5.83
N LEU A 78 8.89 -1.10 6.17
CA LEU A 78 9.72 -1.84 5.22
C LEU A 78 8.89 -2.46 4.09
N SER A 79 7.77 -3.10 4.41
CA SER A 79 6.91 -3.74 3.40
C SER A 79 6.38 -2.72 2.37
N LEU A 80 5.97 -1.55 2.86
CA LEU A 80 5.50 -0.46 2.01
C LEU A 80 6.66 0.13 1.19
N LEU A 81 7.84 0.30 1.78
CA LEU A 81 9.02 0.79 1.05
C LEU A 81 9.38 -0.13 -0.12
N ILE A 82 9.41 -1.45 0.08
CA ILE A 82 9.70 -2.42 -0.99
C ILE A 82 8.66 -2.30 -2.12
N SER A 83 7.38 -2.10 -1.80
CA SER A 83 6.33 -1.94 -2.81
C SER A 83 6.50 -0.66 -3.65
N ILE A 84 6.93 0.45 -3.04
CA ILE A 84 7.18 1.71 -3.74
C ILE A 84 8.44 1.61 -4.61
N LEU A 85 9.46 0.85 -4.21
CA LEU A 85 10.66 0.61 -5.01
C LEU A 85 10.40 -0.12 -6.35
N ILE A 86 9.25 -0.79 -6.50
CA ILE A 86 8.87 -1.46 -7.74
C ILE A 86 8.36 -0.46 -8.79
N ILE A 87 7.82 0.68 -8.36
CA ILE A 87 7.20 1.72 -9.21
C ILE A 87 8.08 2.18 -10.39
N PRO A 88 9.39 2.47 -10.24
CA PRO A 88 10.18 3.03 -11.33
C PRO A 88 10.54 2.01 -12.42
N ILE A 89 10.35 0.71 -12.15
CA ILE A 89 10.63 -0.41 -13.06
C ILE A 89 9.49 -0.58 -14.05
N ILE A 90 8.27 -0.24 -13.65
CA ILE A 90 7.07 -0.39 -14.47
C ILE A 90 7.13 0.62 -15.62
N ASN A 91 6.76 0.17 -16.82
CA ASN A 91 6.65 1.03 -17.99
C ASN A 91 5.37 1.88 -17.89
N TYR A 92 5.53 3.20 -17.97
CA TYR A 92 4.42 4.14 -18.08
C TYR A 92 4.31 4.60 -19.54
N TYR A 93 3.19 4.29 -20.18
CA TYR A 93 2.97 4.45 -21.62
C TYR A 93 4.04 3.74 -22.47
N ASN A 94 5.19 4.39 -22.71
CA ASN A 94 6.25 3.89 -23.58
C ASN A 94 7.61 3.76 -22.90
N TYR A 95 7.82 4.37 -21.72
CA TYR A 95 9.12 4.38 -21.04
C TYR A 95 8.97 4.08 -19.56
N SER A 96 9.93 3.34 -18.99
CA SER A 96 10.09 3.26 -17.55
C SER A 96 10.71 4.55 -17.01
N LEU A 97 10.49 4.84 -15.73
CA LEU A 97 11.19 5.94 -15.07
C LEU A 97 12.70 5.68 -14.99
N TYR A 98 13.05 4.42 -14.77
CA TYR A 98 14.43 3.96 -14.68
C TYR A 98 14.65 2.85 -15.70
N ASP A 99 15.53 3.11 -16.67
CA ASP A 99 15.84 2.16 -17.72
C ASP A 99 17.10 1.37 -17.35
N ASN A 100 16.89 0.15 -16.83
CA ASN A 100 17.94 -0.82 -16.61
C ASN A 100 17.80 -1.98 -17.60
N LYS A 101 18.94 -2.42 -18.15
CA LYS A 101 19.02 -3.59 -19.04
C LYS A 101 18.40 -4.86 -18.46
N HIS A 102 18.37 -4.98 -17.13
CA HIS A 102 17.83 -6.13 -16.40
C HIS A 102 16.62 -5.77 -15.52
N ASN A 103 15.69 -4.95 -16.03
CA ASN A 103 14.47 -4.56 -15.31
C ASN A 103 13.68 -5.74 -14.74
N ILE A 104 13.54 -6.83 -15.49
CA ILE A 104 12.81 -8.03 -15.06
C ILE A 104 13.52 -8.73 -13.88
N LEU A 105 14.85 -8.85 -13.92
CA LEU A 105 15.62 -9.44 -12.82
C LEU A 105 15.46 -8.60 -11.55
N PHE A 106 15.51 -7.27 -11.69
CA PHE A 106 15.36 -6.35 -10.56
C PHE A 106 13.96 -6.45 -9.92
N PHE A 107 12.92 -6.62 -10.74
CA PHE A 107 11.57 -6.93 -10.26
C PHE A 107 11.53 -8.22 -9.43
N PHE A 108 12.16 -9.30 -9.90
CA PHE A 108 12.23 -10.56 -9.16
C PHE A 108 12.95 -10.41 -7.82
N ILE A 109 14.09 -9.70 -7.79
CA ILE A 109 14.85 -9.48 -6.55
C ILE A 109 14.00 -8.72 -5.53
N LEU A 110 13.36 -7.61 -5.93
CA LEU A 110 12.51 -6.84 -5.02
C LEU A 110 11.29 -7.64 -4.55
N SER A 111 10.66 -8.40 -5.44
CA SER A 111 9.54 -9.28 -5.07
C SER A 111 9.95 -10.32 -4.03
N SER A 112 11.13 -10.95 -4.18
CA SER A 112 11.63 -11.93 -3.21
C SER A 112 11.94 -11.28 -1.85
N MET A 113 12.43 -10.03 -1.83
CA MET A 113 12.70 -9.30 -0.60
C MET A 113 11.43 -9.00 0.21
N SER A 114 10.28 -8.82 -0.44
CA SER A 114 8.99 -8.57 0.24
C SER A 114 8.59 -9.70 1.20
N VAL A 115 8.97 -10.94 0.91
CA VAL A 115 8.67 -12.11 1.75
C VAL A 115 9.31 -12.00 3.13
N TYR A 116 10.54 -11.47 3.20
CA TYR A 116 11.23 -11.28 4.48
C TYR A 116 10.52 -10.27 5.37
N SER A 117 9.97 -9.19 4.79
CA SER A 117 9.21 -8.21 5.56
C SER A 117 7.98 -8.84 6.23
N ILE A 118 7.31 -9.78 5.55
CA ILE A 118 6.13 -10.48 6.06
C ILE A 118 6.51 -11.45 7.20
N LEU A 119 7.61 -12.19 7.04
CA LEU A 119 8.10 -13.11 8.09
C LEU A 119 8.49 -12.36 9.36
N LEU A 120 9.14 -11.20 9.22
CA LEU A 120 9.54 -10.36 10.35
C LEU A 120 8.34 -9.81 11.13
N ILE A 121 7.23 -9.47 10.45
CA ILE A 121 5.99 -9.05 11.12
C ILE A 121 5.50 -10.19 12.04
N GLY A 122 5.46 -11.42 11.54
CA GLY A 122 5.04 -12.58 12.32
C GLY A 122 5.92 -12.86 13.53
N TRP A 123 7.25 -12.71 13.39
CA TRP A 123 8.18 -12.90 14.50
C TRP A 123 8.14 -11.77 15.52
N SER A 124 7.88 -10.53 15.08
CA SER A 124 7.81 -9.36 15.98
C SER A 124 6.66 -9.40 16.99
N ALA A 125 5.62 -10.19 16.71
CA ALA A 125 4.43 -10.33 17.54
C ALA A 125 4.61 -11.27 18.75
N ASN A 126 5.70 -12.04 18.77
CA ASN A 126 6.09 -12.93 19.86
C ASN A 126 7.22 -12.32 20.69
#